data_AF-A0A1V5NCY8-F1
#
_entry.id   AF-A0A1V5NCY8-F1
#
_cell.length_a   1.000
_cell.length_b   1.000
_cell.length_c   1.000
_cell.angle_alpha   90.00
_cell.angle_beta   90.00
_cell.angle_gamma   90.00
#
_symmetry.space_group_name_H-M   'P 1'
#
loop_
_entity.id
_entity.type
_entity.pdbx_description
1 polymer ?
#
loop_
_entity_poly.entity_id
_entity_poly.type
_entity_poly.pdbx_seq_one_letter_code
_entity_poly.pdbx_strand_id
1 'polypeptide(L)'
;MPEGGTEDFIMTQVKVMAPELAAKYPNIKTYSGTSKVYSTDKIRADISPQGFRAMIQSTRGAFVIDPYCKNDSIHAISYYRKFLPENSKQDFER
;
A
#
# COMPACT_ATOMS: atom_id res chain seq x y z
N MET A 1 -5.79 -5.29 9.68
CA MET A 1 -5.22 -4.14 10.43
C MET A 1 -4.09 -4.63 11.31
N PRO A 2 -3.11 -3.80 11.67
CA PRO A 2 -1.94 -4.23 12.45
C PRO A 2 -2.26 -4.71 13.88
N GLU A 3 -3.38 -4.29 14.50
CA GLU A 3 -3.83 -4.80 15.82
C GLU A 3 -4.81 -5.97 15.73
N GLY A 4 -4.99 -6.55 14.53
CA GLY A 4 -6.06 -7.49 14.25
C GLY A 4 -7.34 -6.80 13.75
N GLY A 5 -8.19 -7.55 13.05
CA GLY A 5 -9.43 -7.06 12.46
C GLY A 5 -9.33 -6.67 10.97
N THR A 6 -10.50 -6.59 10.34
CA THR A 6 -10.71 -6.25 8.92
C THR A 6 -11.48 -4.95 8.80
N GLU A 7 -11.15 -4.13 7.81
CA GLU A 7 -11.89 -2.91 7.49
C GLU A 7 -12.07 -2.78 5.99
N ASP A 8 -13.29 -2.37 5.60
CA ASP A 8 -13.68 -2.19 4.21
C ASP A 8 -13.28 -0.80 3.71
N PHE A 9 -12.56 -0.78 2.59
CA PHE A 9 -12.18 0.44 1.91
C PHE A 9 -12.82 0.50 0.53
N ILE A 10 -13.35 1.66 0.18
CA ILE A 10 -13.80 1.95 -1.19
C ILE A 10 -12.60 2.49 -1.94
N MET A 11 -12.14 1.73 -2.94
CA MET A 11 -10.91 2.02 -3.69
C MET A 11 -11.24 2.27 -5.16
N THR A 12 -10.68 3.33 -5.71
CA THR A 12 -10.78 3.66 -7.13
C THR A 12 -9.40 3.60 -7.77
N GLN A 13 -9.30 3.00 -8.95
CA GLN A 13 -8.05 2.99 -9.70
C GLN A 13 -7.69 4.42 -10.11
N VAL A 14 -6.48 4.85 -9.78
CA VAL A 14 -5.94 6.16 -10.14
C VAL A 14 -4.81 6.02 -11.15
N LYS A 15 -4.84 6.82 -12.21
CA LYS A 15 -3.73 6.92 -13.16
C LYS A 15 -2.74 7.95 -12.63
N VAL A 16 -1.78 7.49 -11.84
CA VAL A 16 -0.68 8.34 -11.34
C VAL A 16 0.47 8.44 -12.33
N MET A 17 0.58 7.50 -13.26
CA MET A 17 1.61 7.50 -14.30
C MET A 17 1.19 8.35 -15.50
N ALA A 18 2.16 9.07 -16.06
CA ALA A 18 2.03 9.67 -17.38
C ALA A 18 1.67 8.58 -18.42
N PRO A 19 0.86 8.90 -19.45
CA PRO A 19 0.34 7.91 -20.39
C PRO A 19 1.42 7.06 -21.07
N GLU A 20 2.58 7.65 -21.38
CA GLU A 20 3.72 6.95 -21.97
C GLU A 20 4.36 5.93 -21.02
N LEU A 21 4.38 6.22 -19.72
CA LEU A 21 4.90 5.33 -18.69
C LEU A 21 3.90 4.21 -18.35
N ALA A 22 2.61 4.55 -18.33
CA ALA A 22 1.53 3.57 -18.15
C ALA A 22 1.51 2.54 -19.30
N ALA A 23 1.83 2.95 -20.53
CA ALA A 23 1.96 2.04 -21.67
C ALA A 23 3.17 1.09 -21.55
N LYS A 24 4.28 1.56 -20.93
CA LYS A 24 5.46 0.74 -20.65
C LYS A 24 5.26 -0.23 -19.47
N TYR A 25 4.44 0.15 -18.50
CA TYR A 25 4.19 -0.64 -17.30
C TYR A 25 2.68 -0.90 -17.06
N PRO A 26 2.00 -1.60 -17.99
CA PRO A 26 0.55 -1.86 -17.88
C PRO A 26 0.19 -2.77 -16.69
N ASN A 27 1.19 -3.49 -16.16
CA ASN A 27 1.05 -4.38 -15.02
C ASN A 27 1.10 -3.64 -13.67
N ILE A 28 1.39 -2.32 -13.67
CA ILE A 28 1.37 -1.51 -12.45
C ILE A 28 0.03 -0.77 -12.37
N LYS A 29 -0.75 -1.08 -11.33
CA LYS A 29 -2.04 -0.44 -11.06
C LYS A 29 -2.00 0.22 -9.70
N THR A 30 -2.31 1.51 -9.66
CA THR A 30 -2.41 2.26 -8.41
C THR A 30 -3.88 2.51 -8.09
N TYR A 31 -4.21 2.40 -6.81
CA TYR A 31 -5.54 2.59 -6.27
C TYR A 31 -5.48 3.62 -5.15
N SER A 32 -6.49 4.47 -5.07
CA SER A 32 -6.67 5.44 -3.99
C SER A 32 -8.09 5.33 -3.49
N GLY A 33 -8.28 5.43 -2.17
CA GLY A 33 -9.57 5.19 -1.56
C GLY A 33 -9.69 5.75 -0.16
N THR A 34 -10.84 5.51 0.43
CA THR A 34 -11.18 5.88 1.81
C THR A 34 -11.91 4.72 2.50
N SER A 35 -11.81 4.63 3.82
CA SER A 35 -12.58 3.65 4.59
C SER A 35 -14.07 3.93 4.42
N LYS A 36 -14.85 2.85 4.33
CA LYS A 36 -16.32 2.90 4.28
C LYS A 36 -16.93 3.32 5.62
N VAL A 37 -16.20 3.06 6.71
CA VAL A 37 -16.63 3.36 8.08
C VAL A 37 -16.08 4.71 8.53
N TYR A 38 -14.81 4.98 8.24
CA TYR A 38 -14.12 6.19 8.68
C TYR A 38 -13.65 7.02 7.49
N SER A 39 -14.42 8.02 7.08
CA SER A 39 -14.07 8.87 5.92
C SER A 39 -12.73 9.61 6.07
N THR A 40 -12.18 9.70 7.29
CA THR A 40 -10.85 10.25 7.57
C THR A 40 -9.72 9.31 7.17
N ASP A 41 -10.00 8.01 7.06
CA ASP A 41 -9.01 6.98 6.85
C ASP A 41 -8.81 6.81 5.34
N LYS A 42 -7.63 7.19 4.85
CA LYS A 42 -7.28 7.14 3.44
C LYS A 42 -6.39 5.95 3.16
N ILE A 43 -6.65 5.24 2.06
CA ILE A 43 -5.82 4.15 1.59
C ILE A 43 -5.20 4.51 0.24
N ARG A 44 -3.93 4.19 0.07
CA ARG A 44 -3.29 4.08 -1.23
C ARG A 44 -2.72 2.69 -1.39
N ALA A 45 -3.00 2.04 -2.50
CA ALA A 45 -2.44 0.74 -2.80
C ALA A 45 -1.82 0.73 -4.20
N ASP A 46 -0.74 -0.01 -4.35
CA ASP A 46 -0.12 -0.29 -5.64
C ASP A 46 0.01 -1.80 -5.82
N ILE A 47 -0.38 -2.26 -7.00
CA ILE A 47 -0.27 -3.63 -7.44
C ILE A 47 0.73 -3.63 -8.56
N SER A 48 1.80 -4.39 -8.39
CA SER A 48 2.85 -4.56 -9.39
C SER A 48 3.24 -6.05 -9.48
N PRO A 49 4.02 -6.46 -10.49
CA PRO A 49 4.57 -7.82 -10.53
C PRO A 49 5.41 -8.21 -9.30
N GLN A 50 5.88 -7.22 -8.53
CA GLN A 50 6.68 -7.42 -7.32
C GLN A 50 5.82 -7.71 -6.08
N GLY A 51 4.49 -7.54 -6.17
CA GLY A 51 3.54 -7.80 -5.09
C GLY A 51 2.51 -6.70 -4.90
N PHE A 52 1.72 -6.87 -3.85
CA PHE A 52 0.73 -5.91 -3.39
C PHE A 52 1.31 -5.06 -2.26
N ARG A 53 1.22 -3.74 -2.40
CA ARG A 53 1.57 -2.78 -1.36
C ARG A 53 0.39 -1.89 -1.06
N ALA A 54 0.19 -1.56 0.20
CA ALA A 54 -0.79 -0.57 0.60
C ALA A 54 -0.32 0.26 1.78
N MET A 55 -0.69 1.53 1.79
CA MET A 55 -0.48 2.46 2.88
C MET A 55 -1.83 3.03 3.29
N ILE A 56 -2.13 2.90 4.58
CA ILE A 56 -3.33 3.46 5.17
C ILE A 56 -2.90 4.60 6.09
N GLN A 57 -3.49 5.77 5.90
CA GLN A 57 -3.40 6.92 6.79
C GLN A 57 -4.72 7.06 7.53
N SER A 58 -4.69 6.77 8.84
CA SER A 58 -5.80 6.98 9.76
C SER A 58 -5.44 8.04 10.79
N THR A 59 -6.44 8.64 11.43
CA THR A 59 -6.27 9.45 12.65
C THR A 59 -5.68 8.63 13.80
N ARG A 60 -5.87 7.30 13.78
CA ARG A 60 -5.31 6.34 14.73
C ARG A 60 -3.83 6.01 14.48
N GLY A 61 -3.30 6.44 13.34
CA GLY A 61 -1.92 6.21 12.92
C GLY A 61 -1.79 5.75 11.48
N ALA A 62 -0.59 5.90 10.93
CA ALA A 62 -0.26 5.40 9.61
C ALA A 62 0.32 3.98 9.69
N PHE A 63 -0.22 3.07 8.88
CA PHE A 63 0.28 1.70 8.76
C PHE A 63 0.46 1.31 7.30
N VAL A 64 1.37 0.38 7.09
CA VAL A 64 1.80 -0.08 5.78
C VAL A 64 1.60 -1.58 5.68
N ILE A 65 1.25 -2.03 4.50
CA ILE A 65 1.14 -3.42 4.08
C ILE A 65 2.16 -3.57 2.96
N ASP A 66 3.16 -4.41 3.18
CA ASP A 66 4.20 -4.74 2.20
C ASP A 66 4.27 -6.25 2.02
N PRO A 67 4.72 -6.74 0.85
CA PRO A 67 5.05 -8.15 0.68
C PRO A 67 6.18 -8.51 1.64
N TYR A 68 6.07 -9.69 2.27
CA TYR A 68 7.05 -10.14 3.27
C TYR A 68 8.44 -10.38 2.66
N CYS A 69 8.50 -10.89 1.43
CA CYS A 69 9.76 -11.17 0.72
C CYS A 69 9.62 -10.89 -0.79
N LYS A 70 10.74 -10.62 -1.46
CA LYS A 70 10.81 -10.56 -2.94
C LYS A 70 10.32 -11.92 -3.49
N ASN A 71 9.43 -11.89 -4.49
CA ASN A 71 8.74 -13.05 -5.08
C ASN A 71 7.71 -13.78 -4.19
N ASP A 72 7.43 -13.31 -2.97
CA ASP A 72 6.35 -13.85 -2.15
C ASP A 72 5.10 -12.96 -2.25
N SER A 73 4.20 -13.34 -3.17
CA SER A 73 2.93 -12.63 -3.41
C SER A 73 1.80 -13.10 -2.50
N ILE A 74 2.07 -14.04 -1.59
CA ILE A 74 1.06 -14.72 -0.76
C ILE A 74 1.06 -14.13 0.64
N HIS A 75 2.24 -13.83 1.18
CA HIS A 75 2.44 -13.33 2.53
C HIS A 75 2.69 -11.82 2.50
N ALA A 76 1.79 -11.08 3.14
CA ALA A 76 1.95 -9.65 3.39
C ALA A 76 2.15 -9.41 4.89
N ILE A 77 3.03 -8.48 5.22
CA ILE A 77 3.21 -7.99 6.58
C ILE A 77 2.53 -6.63 6.74
N SER A 78 1.80 -6.45 7.84
CA SER A 78 1.21 -5.16 8.20
C SER A 78 1.85 -4.63 9.48
N TYR A 79 2.35 -3.41 9.43
CA TYR A 79 3.02 -2.77 10.57
C TYR A 79 2.71 -1.27 10.61
N TYR A 80 2.73 -0.68 11.82
CA TYR A 80 2.64 0.77 11.92
C TYR A 80 3.95 1.41 11.48
N ARG A 81 3.84 2.47 10.69
CA ARG A 81 4.99 3.25 10.24
C ARG A 81 5.81 3.81 11.42
N LYS A 82 5.16 4.09 12.55
CA LYS A 82 5.82 4.58 13.78
C LYS A 82 6.80 3.58 14.41
N PHE A 83 6.69 2.29 14.09
CA PHE A 83 7.57 1.25 14.61
C PHE A 83 8.74 0.92 13.67
N LEU A 84 8.80 1.56 12.49
CA LEU A 84 9.99 1.46 11.65
C LEU A 84 11.09 2.37 12.22
N PRO A 85 12.32 1.87 12.45
CA PRO A 85 13.45 2.75 12.68
C PRO A 85 13.62 3.74 11.52
N GLU A 86 14.02 4.97 11.85
CA GLU A 86 14.41 5.98 10.86
C GLU A 86 15.47 5.35 9.93
N ASN A 87 15.26 5.39 8.61
CA ASN A 87 16.03 4.69 7.54
C ASN A 87 15.71 3.22 7.19
N SER A 88 14.63 2.61 7.67
CA SER A 88 14.29 1.21 7.32
C SER A 88 14.00 0.94 5.83
N LYS A 89 13.74 1.97 5.02
CA LYS A 89 13.37 1.80 3.60
C LYS A 89 14.56 1.75 2.64
N GLN A 90 15.78 1.98 3.12
CA GLN A 90 16.95 2.18 2.25
C GLN A 90 17.48 0.88 1.62
N ASP A 91 17.03 -0.29 2.10
CA ASP A 91 17.47 -1.61 1.59
C ASP A 91 16.62 -2.14 0.42
N PHE A 92 15.43 -1.58 0.19
CA PHE A 92 14.55 -2.02 -0.91
C PHE A 92 14.83 -1.32 -2.25
N GLU A 93 15.71 -0.30 -2.27
CA GLU A 93 16.07 0.48 -3.45
C GLU A 93 17.49 0.17 -4.01
N ARG A 94 18.08 -0.98 -3.64
CA ARG A 94 19.31 -1.49 -4.27
C ARG A 94 19.09 -2.78 -5.05
#